data_AF-K3XSI8-F1
#
_entry.id   AF-K3XSI8-F1
#
_cell.length_a   1.000
_cell.length_b   1.000
_cell.length_c   1.000
_cell.angle_alpha   90.00
_cell.angle_beta   90.00
_cell.angle_gamma   90.00
#
_symmetry.space_group_name_H-M   'P 1'
#
loop_
_entity.id
_entity.type
_entity.pdbx_description
1 polymer ?
#
loop_
_entity_poly.entity_id
_entity_poly.type
_entity_poly.pdbx_seq_one_letter_code
_entity_poly.pdbx_strand_id
1 'polypeptide(L)'
;MRMSCNGCRVLRKGCSDTCTCTIRPCLQWIKTPEAQANATVFLAKFYGRAGLLNLLAAAPADHLRPVVFRSLLYEACGRIVNPVYGSVSLL
;
A
#
# COMPACT_ATOMS: atom_id res chain seq x y z
N MET A 1 -12.38 20.23 -7.56
CA MET A 1 -12.75 18.84 -7.21
C MET A 1 -11.54 18.14 -6.61
N ARG A 2 -11.58 17.74 -5.32
CA ARG A 2 -10.48 16.95 -4.72
C ARG A 2 -10.51 15.55 -5.31
N MET A 3 -9.68 15.30 -6.32
CA MET A 3 -9.52 13.96 -6.91
C MET A 3 -8.98 13.00 -5.85
N SER A 4 -9.79 12.03 -5.41
CA SER A 4 -9.36 11.00 -4.48
C SER A 4 -8.23 10.16 -5.07
N CYS A 5 -7.29 9.74 -4.22
CA CYS A 5 -6.21 8.86 -4.64
C CYS A 5 -6.78 7.48 -5.04
N ASN A 6 -6.17 6.78 -6.00
CA ASN A 6 -6.68 5.47 -6.46
C ASN A 6 -6.79 4.46 -5.32
N GLY A 7 -5.81 4.41 -4.42
CA GLY A 7 -5.87 3.55 -3.23
C GLY A 7 -6.97 3.96 -2.23
N CYS A 8 -7.21 5.25 -2.03
CA CYS A 8 -8.26 5.77 -1.16
C CYS A 8 -9.65 5.37 -1.68
N ARG A 9 -9.83 5.48 -3.01
CA ARG A 9 -11.05 5.09 -3.72
C ARG A 9 -11.32 3.59 -3.54
N VAL A 10 -10.30 2.77 -3.75
CA VAL A 10 -10.36 1.31 -3.56
C VAL A 10 -10.74 0.94 -2.12
N LEU A 11 -10.13 1.58 -1.13
CA LEU A 11 -10.37 1.27 0.28
C LEU A 11 -11.66 1.89 0.84
N ARG A 12 -12.45 2.53 -0.04
CA ARG A 12 -13.64 3.32 0.32
C ARG A 12 -13.36 4.25 1.51
N LYS A 13 -12.17 4.84 1.53
CA LYS A 13 -11.70 5.76 2.57
C LYS A 13 -11.83 7.20 2.06
N GLY A 14 -12.31 8.10 2.91
CA GLY A 14 -12.22 9.54 2.67
C GLY A 14 -10.76 9.94 2.36
N CYS A 15 -10.54 10.47 1.16
CA CYS A 15 -9.24 11.02 0.79
C CYS A 15 -9.14 12.42 1.39
N SER A 16 -8.26 12.58 2.37
CA SER A 16 -7.83 13.88 2.88
C SER A 16 -7.20 14.72 1.76
N ASP A 17 -6.88 15.98 2.05
CA ASP A 17 -6.12 16.84 1.14
C ASP A 17 -4.93 16.13 0.49
N THR A 18 -4.58 16.57 -0.72
CA THR A 18 -3.50 15.98 -1.52
C THR A 18 -2.20 15.85 -0.71
N CYS A 19 -1.92 16.81 0.17
CA CYS A 19 -0.75 16.81 1.07
C CYS A 19 -0.89 15.94 2.33
N THR A 20 -2.11 15.64 2.81
CA THR A 20 -2.34 14.91 4.07
C THR A 20 -2.74 13.45 3.86
N CYS A 21 -2.80 13.01 2.60
CA CYS A 21 -3.17 11.64 2.25
C CYS A 21 -1.98 10.68 2.44
N THR A 22 -2.06 9.78 3.43
CA THR A 22 -1.05 8.75 3.74
C THR A 22 -0.73 7.82 2.58
N ILE A 23 -1.71 7.50 1.72
CA ILE A 23 -1.59 6.50 0.66
C ILE A 23 -1.09 7.11 -0.65
N ARG A 24 -1.42 8.37 -0.92
CA ARG A 24 -1.07 9.04 -2.19
C ARG A 24 0.43 8.98 -2.53
N PRO A 25 1.37 9.35 -1.64
CA PRO A 25 2.80 9.28 -1.94
C PRO A 25 3.26 7.83 -2.17
N CYS A 26 2.61 6.85 -1.53
CA CYS A 26 2.92 5.42 -1.71
C CYS A 26 2.59 4.88 -3.10
N LEU A 27 1.76 5.58 -3.88
CA LEU A 27 1.29 5.13 -5.19
C LEU A 27 1.97 5.84 -6.36
N GLN A 28 2.70 6.94 -6.12
CA GLN A 28 3.29 7.77 -7.17
C GLN A 28 4.29 7.03 -8.06
N TRP A 29 4.96 6.01 -7.55
CA TRP A 29 5.93 5.21 -8.31
C TRP A 29 5.28 4.17 -9.25
N ILE A 30 3.98 3.92 -9.12
CA ILE A 30 3.24 2.96 -9.95
C ILE A 30 2.60 3.74 -11.11
N LYS A 31 2.96 3.38 -12.34
CA LYS A 31 2.65 4.16 -13.56
C LYS A 31 1.16 4.24 -13.89
N THR A 32 0.43 3.13 -13.79
CA THR A 32 -0.97 3.06 -14.22
C THR A 32 -1.93 3.12 -13.03
N PRO A 33 -3.06 3.85 -13.13
CA PRO A 33 -4.04 3.95 -12.05
C PRO A 33 -4.66 2.60 -11.67
N GLU A 34 -4.81 1.67 -12.62
CA GLU A 34 -5.30 0.31 -12.39
C GLU A 34 -4.32 -0.49 -11.52
N ALA A 35 -3.02 -0.43 -11.83
CA ALA A 35 -2.00 -1.09 -11.01
C ALA A 35 -1.93 -0.50 -9.59
N GLN A 36 -2.11 0.83 -9.44
CA GLN A 36 -2.20 1.46 -8.11
C GLN A 36 -3.38 0.91 -7.30
N ALA A 37 -4.55 0.77 -7.95
CA ALA A 37 -5.73 0.20 -7.34
C ALA A 37 -5.50 -1.28 -6.95
N ASN A 38 -4.99 -2.09 -7.87
CA ASN A 38 -4.76 -3.52 -7.66
C ASN A 38 -3.75 -3.79 -6.54
N ALA A 39 -2.62 -3.07 -6.51
CA ALA A 39 -1.64 -3.18 -5.43
C ALA A 39 -2.26 -2.83 -4.07
N THR A 40 -3.10 -1.79 -4.02
CA THR A 40 -3.78 -1.40 -2.78
C THR A 40 -4.82 -2.43 -2.35
N VAL A 41 -5.64 -2.95 -3.27
CA VAL A 41 -6.61 -4.03 -2.98
C VAL A 41 -5.88 -5.25 -2.43
N PHE A 42 -4.81 -5.65 -3.11
CA PHE A 42 -4.04 -6.84 -2.76
C PHE A 42 -3.50 -6.77 -1.33
N LEU A 43 -2.83 -5.66 -0.99
CA LEU A 43 -2.33 -5.44 0.37
C LEU A 43 -3.44 -5.37 1.42
N ALA A 44 -4.57 -4.75 1.09
CA ALA A 44 -5.69 -4.66 2.02
C ALA A 44 -6.43 -5.98 2.21
N LYS A 45 -6.42 -6.88 1.22
CA LYS A 45 -6.88 -8.26 1.40
C LYS A 45 -5.92 -9.08 2.24
N PHE A 46 -4.61 -8.87 2.06
CA PHE A 46 -3.59 -9.65 2.75
C PHE A 46 -3.42 -9.24 4.23
N TYR A 47 -3.22 -7.96 4.51
CA TYR A 47 -2.99 -7.43 5.87
C TYR A 47 -4.27 -6.91 6.54
N GLY A 48 -5.40 -6.92 5.84
CA GLY A 48 -6.61 -6.23 6.25
C GLY A 48 -6.52 -4.71 6.03
N ARG A 49 -7.68 -4.07 5.83
CA ARG A 49 -7.77 -2.61 5.62
C ARG A 49 -7.19 -1.81 6.79
N ALA A 50 -7.57 -2.15 8.03
CA ALA A 50 -7.10 -1.46 9.23
C ALA A 50 -5.60 -1.73 9.47
N GLY A 51 -5.17 -2.98 9.29
CA GLY A 51 -3.76 -3.37 9.42
C GLY A 51 -2.86 -2.62 8.45
N LEU A 52 -3.23 -2.56 7.17
CA LEU A 52 -2.48 -1.80 6.16
C LEU A 52 -2.35 -0.31 6.54
N LEU A 53 -3.44 0.32 6.97
CA LEU A 53 -3.40 1.74 7.37
C LEU A 53 -2.54 1.97 8.60
N ASN A 54 -2.61 1.08 9.59
CA ASN A 54 -1.81 1.17 10.81
C ASN A 54 -0.32 0.96 10.53
N LEU A 55 0.03 0.00 9.67
CA LEU A 55 1.42 -0.26 9.26
C LEU A 55 2.01 0.94 8.50
N LEU A 56 1.23 1.57 7.63
CA LEU A 56 1.66 2.80 6.94
C LEU A 56 1.75 4.00 7.89
N ALA A 57 0.88 4.08 8.90
CA ALA A 57 0.91 5.13 9.92
C ALA A 57 2.06 4.96 10.92
N ALA A 58 2.51 3.73 11.18
CA ALA A 58 3.63 3.41 12.05
C ALA A 58 4.99 3.78 11.46
N ALA A 59 5.05 4.20 10.19
CA ALA A 59 6.28 4.67 9.58
C ALA A 59 6.77 5.94 10.31
N PRO A 60 8.05 5.98 10.77
CA PRO A 60 8.56 7.08 11.60
C PRO A 60 8.68 8.42 10.84
N ALA A 61 8.70 8.39 9.50
CA ALA A 61 8.70 9.59 8.67
C ALA A 61 7.83 9.42 7.43
N ASP A 62 7.21 10.53 6.99
CA ASP A 62 6.27 10.56 5.87
C ASP A 62 6.88 10.05 4.55
N HIS A 63 8.16 10.36 4.32
CA HIS A 63 8.90 9.93 3.13
C HIS A 63 9.25 8.43 3.13
N LEU A 64 9.15 7.74 4.27
CA LEU A 64 9.38 6.30 4.37
C LEU A 64 8.12 5.49 4.08
N ARG A 65 6.93 6.10 4.11
CA ARG A 65 5.66 5.40 3.82
C ARG A 65 5.63 4.71 2.45
N PRO A 66 6.15 5.32 1.36
CA PRO A 66 6.25 4.63 0.06
C PRO A 66 7.17 3.42 0.10
N VAL A 67 8.26 3.49 0.87
CA VAL A 67 9.20 2.38 1.06
C VAL A 67 8.53 1.26 1.84
N VAL A 68 7.85 1.57 2.95
CA VAL A 68 7.07 0.60 3.73
C VAL A 68 6.01 -0.07 2.86
N PHE A 69 5.26 0.69 2.06
CA PHE A 69 4.26 0.13 1.15
C PHE A 69 4.89 -0.85 0.15
N ARG A 70 6.05 -0.51 -0.42
CA ARG A 70 6.78 -1.39 -1.33
C ARG A 70 7.29 -2.66 -0.62
N SER A 71 7.80 -2.54 0.60
CA SER A 71 8.25 -3.69 1.39
C SER A 71 7.09 -4.63 1.74
N LEU A 72 5.94 -4.09 2.13
CA LEU A 72 4.72 -4.89 2.37
C LEU A 72 4.26 -5.60 1.10
N LEU A 73 4.36 -4.94 -0.06
CA LEU A 73 4.02 -5.54 -1.34
C LEU A 73 4.95 -6.71 -1.68
N TYR A 74 6.25 -6.53 -1.45
CA TYR A 74 7.24 -7.58 -1.69
C TYR A 74 7.02 -8.79 -0.79
N GLU A 75 6.80 -8.56 0.51
CA GLU A 75 6.52 -9.62 1.49
C GLU A 75 5.23 -10.38 1.16
N ALA A 76 4.14 -9.67 0.87
CA ALA A 76 2.88 -10.29 0.50
C ALA A 76 2.98 -11.09 -0.80
N CYS A 77 3.68 -10.58 -1.83
CA CYS A 77 3.94 -11.33 -3.05
C CYS A 77 4.78 -12.59 -2.78
N GLY A 78 5.82 -12.48 -1.95
CA GLY A 78 6.65 -13.63 -1.55
C GLY A 78 5.83 -14.73 -0.88
N ARG A 79 4.88 -14.38 -0.02
CA ARG A 79 3.97 -15.35 0.65
C ARG A 79 2.93 -15.95 -0.28
N ILE A 80 2.55 -15.28 -1.36
CA ILE A 80 1.70 -15.87 -2.41
C ILE A 80 2.48 -16.92 -3.21
N VAL A 81 3.76 -16.66 -3.50
CA VAL A 81 4.61 -17.58 -4.27
C VAL A 81 5.07 -18.76 -3.41
N ASN A 82 5.54 -18.49 -2.19
CA ASN A 82 6.00 -19.51 -1.24
C ASN A 82 5.26 -19.30 0.10
N PRO A 83 4.16 -20.01 0.35
CA PRO A 83 3.37 -19.81 1.56
C PRO A 83 4.08 -20.26 2.84
N VAL A 84 5.12 -21.10 2.74
CA VAL A 84 5.85 -21.64 3.90
C VAL A 84 6.93 -20.66 4.37
N TYR A 85 7.73 -20.15 3.43
CA TYR A 85 8.91 -19.32 3.76
C TYR A 85 8.79 -17.86 3.32
N GLY A 86 7.72 -17.49 2.60
CA GLY A 86 7.46 -16.13 2.16
C GLY A 86 8.60 -15.55 1.32
N SER A 87 8.89 -14.26 1.54
CA SER A 87 10.00 -13.58 0.86
C SER A 87 11.39 -14.00 1.35
N VAL A 88 11.49 -14.68 2.50
CA VAL A 88 12.77 -15.13 3.08
C VAL A 88 13.43 -16.20 2.20
N SER A 89 12.64 -16.99 1.48
CA SER A 89 13.16 -17.97 0.50
C SER A 89 13.77 -17.32 -0.76
N LEU A 90 13.68 -16.00 -0.91
CA LEU A 90 14.25 -15.24 -2.03
C LEU A 90 15.55 -14.51 -1.64
N LEU A 91 16.02 -14.68 -0.39
CA LEU A 91 17.31 -14.20 0.11
C LEU A 91 18.35 -15.31 0.02
#